data_AF-A0A089QHH6-F1
#
_entry.id   AF-A0A089QHH6-F1
#
_cell.length_a   1.000
_cell.length_b   1.000
_cell.length_c   1.000
_cell.angle_alpha   90.00
_cell.angle_beta   90.00
_cell.angle_gamma   90.00
#
_symmetry.space_group_name_H-M   'P 1'
#
loop_
_entity.id
_entity.type
_entity.pdbx_description
1 polymer ?
#
loop_
_entity_poly.entity_id
_entity_poly.type
_entity_poly.pdbx_seq_one_letter_code
_entity_poly.pdbx_strand_id
1 'polypeptide(L)' 'MPACLSCNGDKSDENALYWYRRQKFYDPRRAMAIRAWLEGDLRLAIRLLQWANPNFKLKNNNYKKDESEYKAA' A
#
# COMPACT_ATOMS: atom_id res chain seq x y z
N MET A 1 -6.32 -2.95 -3.39
CA MET A 1 -7.79 -2.79 -3.44
C MET A 1 -8.36 -4.06 -4.04
N PRO A 2 -9.22 -4.83 -3.38
CA PRO A 2 -9.80 -6.01 -4.00
C PRO A 2 -11.05 -5.57 -4.77
N ALA A 3 -10.87 -5.10 -5.99
CA ALA A 3 -11.94 -5.16 -6.98
C ALA A 3 -11.29 -5.33 -8.34
N CYS A 4 -11.93 -6.15 -9.18
CA CYS A 4 -11.48 -6.53 -10.50
C CYS A 4 -11.30 -5.32 -11.43
N LEU A 5 -10.48 -5.44 -12.49
CA LEU A 5 -10.34 -4.37 -13.49
C LEU A 5 -11.70 -3.98 -14.08
N SER A 6 -12.62 -4.93 -14.28
CA SER A 6 -14.00 -4.62 -14.69
C SER A 6 -14.84 -3.94 -13.60
N CYS A 7 -14.49 -4.07 -12.32
CA CYS A 7 -15.17 -3.44 -11.19
C CYS A 7 -14.74 -1.98 -10.98
N ASN A 8 -13.51 -1.65 -11.41
CA ASN A 8 -12.89 -0.32 -11.28
C ASN A 8 -12.61 0.36 -12.62
N GLY A 9 -12.79 -0.31 -13.76
CA GLY A 9 -12.36 0.16 -15.07
C GLY A 9 -13.05 1.45 -15.51
N ASP A 10 -14.27 1.67 -15.03
CA ASP A 10 -15.05 2.88 -15.33
C ASP A 10 -14.85 3.99 -14.28
N LYS A 11 -14.08 3.74 -13.22
CA LYS A 11 -13.74 4.77 -12.23
C LYS A 11 -12.40 5.37 -12.62
N SER A 12 -12.39 6.65 -12.97
CA SER A 12 -11.13 7.40 -13.06
C SER A 12 -10.34 7.26 -11.75
N ASP A 13 -9.02 7.37 -11.81
CA ASP A 13 -8.14 7.24 -10.63
C ASP A 13 -8.57 8.17 -9.48
N GLU A 14 -9.02 9.37 -9.82
CA GLU A 14 -9.60 10.34 -8.86
C GLU A 14 -10.87 9.81 -8.20
N ASN A 15 -11.77 9.18 -8.98
CA ASN A 15 -13.03 8.65 -8.49
C ASN A 15 -12.82 7.39 -7.63
N ALA A 16 -11.82 6.57 -7.96
CA ALA A 16 -11.45 5.39 -7.17
C ALA A 16 -10.89 5.77 -5.79
N LEU A 17 -9.99 6.77 -5.73
CA LEU A 17 -9.47 7.30 -4.47
C LEU A 17 -10.56 8.01 -3.66
N TYR A 18 -11.40 8.82 -4.29
CA TYR A 18 -12.53 9.46 -3.64
C TYR A 18 -13.52 8.44 -3.06
N TRP A 19 -13.86 7.40 -3.81
CA TRP A 19 -14.69 6.29 -3.35
C TRP A 19 -14.05 5.56 -2.16
N TYR A 20 -12.74 5.25 -2.22
CA TYR A 20 -12.04 4.54 -1.16
C TYR A 20 -12.09 5.31 0.17
N ARG A 21 -11.90 6.64 0.12
CA ARG A 21 -11.99 7.52 1.30
C ARG A 21 -13.36 7.51 1.98
N ARG A 22 -14.43 7.10 1.29
CA ARG A 22 -15.80 7.04 1.82
C ARG A 22 -16.16 5.68 2.44
N GLN A 23 -15.29 4.68 2.34
CA GLN A 23 -15.59 3.34 2.86
C GLN A 23 -15.40 3.27 4.37
N LYS A 24 -16.24 2.47 5.06
CA LYS A 24 -16.13 2.26 6.52
C LYS A 24 -14.79 1.68 6.96
N PHE A 25 -14.11 0.97 6.07
CA PHE A 25 -12.79 0.37 6.29
C PHE A 25 -11.63 1.26 5.79
N TYR A 26 -11.90 2.51 5.40
CA TYR A 26 -10.86 3.45 5.03
C TYR A 26 -9.91 3.68 6.21
N ASP A 27 -8.61 3.57 5.94
CA ASP A 27 -7.56 3.93 6.90
C ASP A 27 -6.53 4.80 6.18
N PRO A 28 -6.38 6.09 6.57
CA PRO A 28 -5.42 6.98 5.93
C PRO A 28 -3.98 6.47 6.05
N ARG A 29 -3.65 5.69 7.10
CA ARG A 29 -2.32 5.07 7.25
C ARG A 29 -2.07 4.03 6.19
N ARG A 30 -3.09 3.25 5.79
CA ARG A 30 -2.98 2.29 4.69
C ARG A 30 -2.80 2.99 3.34
N ALA A 31 -3.51 4.10 3.11
CA ALA A 31 -3.32 4.91 1.90
C ALA A 31 -1.89 5.48 1.83
N MET A 32 -1.39 6.04 2.94
CA MET A 32 -0.02 6.54 3.03
C MET A 32 1.02 5.42 2.87
N ALA A 33 0.75 4.23 3.39
CA ALA A 33 1.65 3.09 3.22
C ALA A 33 1.82 2.69 1.75
N ILE A 34 0.72 2.69 0.98
CA ILE A 34 0.76 2.41 -0.46
C ILE A 34 1.55 3.49 -1.19
N ARG A 35 1.34 4.76 -0.84
CA ARG A 35 2.09 5.88 -1.43
C ARG A 35 3.58 5.78 -1.13
N ALA A 36 3.96 5.57 0.14
CA ALA A 36 5.35 5.39 0.54
C ALA A 36 6.02 4.21 -0.19
N TRP A 37 5.30 3.12 -0.43
CA TRP A 37 5.80 1.99 -1.21
C TRP A 37 6.05 2.38 -2.68
N LEU A 38 5.12 3.10 -3.33
CA LEU A 38 5.31 3.57 -4.71
C LEU A 38 6.47 4.58 -4.83
N GLU A 39 6.71 5.38 -3.79
CA GLU A 39 7.82 6.33 -3.71
C GLU A 39 9.15 5.66 -3.29
N GLY A 40 9.16 4.35 -3.01
CA GLY A 40 10.36 3.58 -2.66
C GLY A 40 10.73 3.60 -1.17
N ASP A 41 9.98 4.30 -0.31
CA ASP A 41 10.18 4.30 1.14
C ASP A 41 9.51 3.07 1.80
N LEU A 42 10.17 1.92 1.63
CA LEU A 42 9.73 0.62 2.16
C LEU A 42 9.64 0.62 3.69
N ARG A 43 10.53 1.34 4.38
CA ARG A 43 10.54 1.42 5.85
C ARG A 43 9.29 2.13 6.37
N LEU A 44 8.96 3.28 5.78
CA LEU A 44 7.76 4.02 6.12
C LEU A 44 6.51 3.23 5.77
N ALA A 45 6.47 2.61 4.58
CA ALA A 45 5.36 1.77 4.15
C ALA A 45 5.05 0.64 5.15
N ILE A 46 6.09 -0.11 5.56
CA ILE A 46 5.95 -1.19 6.55
C ILE A 46 5.46 -0.65 7.90
N ARG A 47 6.03 0.46 8.38
CA ARG A 47 5.64 1.05 9.67
C ARG A 47 4.18 1.48 9.68
N LEU A 48 3.72 2.11 8.61
CA LEU A 48 2.33 2.54 8.45
C LEU A 48 1.36 1.35 8.39
N LEU A 49 1.75 0.25 7.75
CA LEU A 49 0.95 -0.99 7.73
C LEU A 49 0.82 -1.63 9.12
N GLN A 50 1.91 -1.67 9.89
CA GLN A 50 1.91 -2.19 11.26
C GLN A 50 1.00 -1.36 12.18
N TRP A 51 0.98 -0.04 12.02
CA TRP A 51 0.05 0.82 12.77
C TRP A 51 -1.41 0.68 12.34
N ALA A 52 -1.66 0.52 11.04
CA ALA A 52 -3.01 0.31 10.52
C ALA A 52 -3.60 -1.04 10.97
N ASN A 53 -2.74 -2.04 11.20
CA ASN A 53 -3.15 -3.36 11.68
C ASN A 53 -2.09 -3.92 12.64
N PRO A 54 -2.28 -3.81 13.97
CA PRO A 54 -1.28 -4.26 14.95
C PRO A 54 -1.04 -5.79 14.92
N ASN A 55 -1.96 -6.56 14.34
CA ASN A 55 -1.80 -8.00 14.12
C ASN A 55 -1.09 -8.33 12.80
N PHE A 56 -0.69 -7.31 12.03
CA PHE A 56 0.04 -7.48 10.78
C PHE A 56 1.47 -7.94 11.05
N LYS A 57 1.68 -9.25 10.97
CA LYS A 57 3.01 -9.85 10.98
C LYS A 57 3.45 -10.06 9.53
N LEU A 58 4.47 -9.32 9.10
CA LEU A 58 5.19 -9.64 7.86
C LEU A 58 5.77 -11.05 8.00
N LYS A 59 5.35 -11.96 7.12
CA LYS A 59 6.05 -13.24 6.95
C LYS A 59 7.33 -12.94 6.16
N ASN A 60 8.47 -12.95 6.85
CA ASN A 60 9.80 -12.54 6.37
C ASN A 60 10.38 -13.34 5.18
N ASN A 61 9.58 -14.14 4.47
CA ASN A 61 10.10 -15.05 3.45
C ASN A 61 10.23 -14.40 2.06
N ASN A 62 9.62 -13.22 1.83
CA ASN A 62 9.62 -12.55 0.52
C ASN A 62 10.27 -11.15 0.50
N TYR A 63 10.68 -10.56 1.64
CA TYR A 63 11.33 -9.24 1.69
C TYR A 63 12.86 -9.31 1.54
N LYS A 64 13.46 -10.50 1.46
CA LYS A 64 14.92 -10.68 1.28
C LYS A 64 15.41 -10.53 -0.16
N LYS A 65 14.56 -10.08 -1.08
CA LYS A 65 14.94 -9.86 -2.48
C LYS A 65 14.69 -8.39 -2.80
N ASP A 66 15.62 -7.54 -2.39
CA ASP A 66 16.04 -6.37 -3.18
C ASP A 66 17.11 -5.50 -2.49
N GLU A 67 17.70 -5.93 -1.36
CA GLU A 67 18.75 -5.12 -0.70
C GLU A 67 20.00 -4.84 -1.54
N SER A 68 20.17 -5.59 -2.63
CA SER A 68 21.26 -5.45 -3.58
C SER A 68 21.01 -4.47 -4.73
N GLU A 69 19.78 -4.02 -4.97
CA GLU A 69 19.45 -3.21 -6.17
C GLU A 69 19.52 -1.68 -5.91
N TYR A 70 19.51 -1.24 -4.65
CA TYR A 70 19.69 0.18 -4.27
C TYR A 70 21.14 0.60 -4.01
N LYS A 71 22.12 -0.22 -4.38
CA LYS A 71 23.56 0.11 -4.29
C LYS A 71 24.22 0.44 -5.65
N ALA A 72 23.42 0.67 -6.70
CA ALA A 72 23.92 1.12 -7.99
C ALA A 72 23.20 2.41 -8.44
N ALA A 73 23.59 3.54 -7.87
CA ALA A 73 23.42 4.87 -8.43
C ALA A 73 24.49 5.81 -7.84
#